data_AF-A0AA88G926-F1
#
_entry.id   AF-A0AA88G926-F1
#
_cell.length_a   1.000
_cell.length_b   1.000
_cell.length_c   1.000
_cell.angle_alpha   90.00
_cell.angle_beta   90.00
_cell.angle_gamma   90.00
#
_symmetry.space_group_name_H-M   'P 1'
#
loop_
_entity.id
_entity.type
_entity.pdbx_description
1 polymer ?
#
loop_
_entity_poly.entity_id
_entity_poly.type
_entity_poly.pdbx_seq_one_letter_code
_entity_poly.pdbx_strand_id
1 'polypeptide(L)'
;MMSQEDLVKFESLCRSIYGQVDNDRKEAERQLHMFQKLENYPKLIMIFDASVDPHALFFASSQITKMITNNWNSFSAEKKTDLRNYLLNYLAKRGIEVPKFVSSGLLKLVGRLTKLGWLEDQQNRDLPSKLKSTLYKLRTHNFPLLDSEF
;
A
#
# COMPACT_ATOMS: atom_id res chain seq x y z
N MET A 1 3.80 -18.16 8.86
CA MET A 1 2.53 -17.39 8.87
C MET A 1 2.49 -16.56 10.14
N MET A 2 2.06 -15.30 10.11
CA MET A 2 1.91 -14.48 11.33
C MET A 2 0.77 -15.07 12.17
N SER A 3 0.97 -15.23 13.48
CA SER A 3 -0.11 -15.73 14.35
C SER A 3 -1.18 -14.65 14.55
N GLN A 4 -2.39 -15.07 14.93
CA GLN A 4 -3.47 -14.13 15.21
C GLN A 4 -3.12 -13.21 16.39
N GLU A 5 -2.41 -13.73 17.40
CA GLU A 5 -1.96 -12.96 18.55
C GLU A 5 -0.91 -11.91 18.14
N ASP A 6 0.05 -12.28 17.29
CA ASP A 6 1.04 -11.36 16.77
C ASP A 6 0.42 -10.24 15.94
N LEU A 7 -0.61 -10.57 15.15
CA LEU A 7 -1.34 -9.59 14.33
C LEU A 7 -2.08 -8.58 15.22
N VAL A 8 -2.83 -9.03 16.22
CA VAL A 8 -3.55 -8.15 17.15
C VAL A 8 -2.58 -7.24 17.90
N LYS A 9 -1.44 -7.79 18.34
CA LYS A 9 -0.38 -7.00 18.99
C LYS A 9 0.19 -5.96 18.02
N PHE A 10 0.49 -6.34 16.78
CA PHE A 10 0.97 -5.42 15.75
C PHE A 10 -0.01 -4.27 15.49
N GLU A 11 -1.30 -4.57 15.33
CA GLU A 11 -2.35 -3.57 15.14
C GLU A 11 -2.46 -2.62 16.35
N SER A 12 -2.35 -3.14 17.57
CA SER A 12 -2.31 -2.31 18.78
C SER A 12 -1.13 -1.35 18.77
N LEU A 13 0.07 -1.83 18.42
CA LEU A 13 1.27 -0.99 18.34
C LEU A 13 1.13 0.10 17.27
N CYS A 14 0.59 -0.24 16.10
CA CYS A 14 0.35 0.74 15.04
C CYS A 14 -0.64 1.82 15.49
N ARG A 15 -1.73 1.45 16.16
CA ARG A 15 -2.67 2.42 16.75
C ARG A 15 -2.01 3.35 17.76
N SER A 16 -1.07 2.86 18.58
CA SER A 16 -0.35 3.70 19.55
C SER A 16 0.57 4.74 18.88
N ILE A 17 1.16 4.44 17.71
CA ILE A 17 2.04 5.40 17.01
C ILE A 17 1.26 6.52 16.33
N TYR A 18 0.09 6.21 15.79
CA TYR A 18 -0.74 7.17 15.04
C TYR A 18 -1.88 7.77 15.86
N GLY A 19 -2.15 7.22 17.05
CA GLY A 19 -3.09 7.73 18.03
C GLY A 19 -2.52 8.90 18.86
N GLN A 20 -3.36 9.48 19.72
CA GLN A 20 -3.06 10.72 20.47
C GLN A 20 -2.41 10.49 21.84
N VAL A 21 -1.90 9.29 22.15
CA VAL A 21 -1.34 8.96 23.48
C VAL A 21 0.18 8.93 23.41
N ASP A 22 0.82 10.07 23.71
CA ASP A 22 2.27 10.25 23.55
C ASP A 22 3.15 9.34 24.44
N ASN A 23 2.65 8.89 25.60
CA ASN A 23 3.44 8.08 26.53
C ASN A 23 3.76 6.68 25.97
N ASP A 24 2.85 6.08 25.19
CA ASP A 24 3.02 4.72 24.68
C ASP A 24 3.69 4.68 23.29
N ARG A 25 3.78 5.83 22.63
CA ARG A 25 4.29 5.95 21.26
C ARG A 25 5.75 5.53 21.13
N LYS A 26 6.64 5.97 22.04
CA LYS A 26 8.06 5.63 21.99
C LYS A 26 8.30 4.13 22.15
N GLU A 27 7.55 3.49 23.04
CA GLU A 27 7.65 2.05 23.23
C GLU A 27 7.11 1.29 22.02
N ALA A 28 5.98 1.73 21.47
CA ALA A 28 5.44 1.15 20.25
C ALA A 28 6.40 1.28 19.06
N GLU A 29 7.06 2.43 18.90
CA GLU A 29 8.09 2.66 17.88
C GLU A 29 9.28 1.70 18.04
N ARG A 30 9.77 1.49 19.27
CA ARG A 30 10.84 0.53 19.55
C ARG A 30 10.45 -0.89 19.17
N GLN A 31 9.25 -1.33 19.52
CA GLN A 31 8.78 -2.67 19.16
C GLN A 31 8.56 -2.79 17.65
N LEU A 32 7.99 -1.78 16.99
CA LEU A 32 7.78 -1.81 15.55
C LEU A 32 9.07 -1.67 14.73
N HIS A 33 10.19 -1.28 15.34
CA HIS A 33 11.49 -1.20 14.68
C HIS A 33 11.91 -2.54 14.04
N MET A 34 11.58 -3.68 14.66
CA MET A 34 11.93 -4.99 14.10
C MET A 34 11.26 -5.23 12.73
N PHE A 35 10.03 -4.76 12.53
CA PHE A 35 9.28 -4.89 11.29
C PHE A 35 9.85 -4.03 10.14
N GLN A 36 10.80 -3.14 10.43
CA GLN A 36 11.44 -2.29 9.43
C GLN A 36 12.62 -2.96 8.72
N LYS A 37 13.03 -4.15 9.17
CA LYS A 37 14.09 -4.96 8.55
C LYS A 37 13.59 -5.68 7.31
N LEU A 38 14.44 -5.81 6.29
CA LEU A 38 14.12 -6.48 5.02
C LEU A 38 13.59 -7.92 5.19
N GLU A 39 14.09 -8.65 6.19
CA GLU A 39 13.61 -10.01 6.52
C GLU A 39 12.11 -10.08 6.83
N ASN A 40 11.52 -8.98 7.31
CA ASN A 40 10.12 -8.89 7.64
C ASN A 40 9.26 -8.38 6.47
N TYR A 41 9.83 -8.15 5.29
CA TYR A 41 9.08 -7.78 4.09
C TYR A 41 7.90 -8.72 3.79
N PRO A 42 8.04 -10.07 3.81
CA PRO A 42 6.91 -10.96 3.57
C PRO A 42 5.79 -10.78 4.60
N LYS A 43 6.14 -10.54 5.87
CA LYS A 43 5.15 -10.28 6.93
C LYS A 43 4.38 -8.98 6.68
N LEU A 44 5.05 -7.94 6.18
CA LEU A 44 4.39 -6.67 5.86
C LEU A 44 3.41 -6.81 4.68
N ILE A 45 3.73 -7.64 3.68
CA ILE A 45 2.78 -7.93 2.59
C ILE A 45 1.53 -8.65 3.13
N MET A 46 1.72 -9.64 4.01
CA MET A 46 0.61 -10.38 4.60
C MET A 46 -0.39 -9.51 5.37
N ILE A 47 0.01 -8.35 5.90
CA ILE A 47 -0.88 -7.43 6.61
C ILE A 47 -2.03 -6.97 5.71
N PHE A 48 -1.82 -6.81 4.40
CA PHE A 48 -2.87 -6.37 3.49
C PHE A 48 -4.02 -7.38 3.37
N ASP A 49 -3.72 -8.68 3.46
CA ASP A 49 -4.73 -9.73 3.43
C ASP A 49 -5.31 -10.05 4.82
N ALA A 50 -4.50 -9.90 5.87
CA ALA A 50 -4.86 -10.33 7.22
C ALA A 50 -5.52 -9.24 8.08
N SER A 51 -5.27 -7.96 7.80
CA SER A 51 -5.74 -6.85 8.62
C SER A 51 -6.80 -5.99 7.94
N VAL A 52 -7.70 -5.46 8.76
CA VAL A 52 -8.63 -4.39 8.39
C VAL A 52 -8.32 -3.09 9.13
N ASP A 53 -7.31 -3.08 10.03
CA ASP A 53 -6.93 -1.90 10.80
C ASP A 53 -6.21 -0.87 9.89
N PRO A 54 -6.74 0.36 9.76
CA PRO A 54 -6.16 1.36 8.87
C PRO A 54 -4.72 1.77 9.20
N HIS A 55 -4.36 1.74 10.49
CA HIS A 55 -3.02 2.13 10.95
C HIS A 55 -1.99 1.05 10.62
N ALA A 56 -2.36 -0.22 10.79
CA ALA A 56 -1.56 -1.37 10.39
C ALA A 56 -1.30 -1.37 8.87
N LEU A 57 -2.35 -1.18 8.06
CA LEU A 57 -2.24 -1.09 6.60
C LEU A 57 -1.34 0.08 6.16
N PHE A 58 -1.50 1.25 6.79
CA PHE A 58 -0.69 2.43 6.48
C PHE A 58 0.78 2.27 6.91
N PHE A 59 1.02 1.66 8.08
CA PHE A 59 2.37 1.33 8.55
C PHE A 59 3.06 0.38 7.56
N ALA A 60 2.39 -0.72 7.19
CA ALA A 60 2.92 -1.69 6.25
C ALA A 60 3.28 -1.03 4.91
N SER A 61 2.36 -0.26 4.33
CA SER A 61 2.60 0.50 3.09
C SER A 61 3.81 1.44 3.20
N SER A 62 3.93 2.15 4.32
CA SER A 62 5.03 3.10 4.56
C SER A 62 6.37 2.38 4.69
N GLN A 63 6.42 1.27 5.41
CA GLN A 63 7.65 0.50 5.60
C GLN A 63 8.09 -0.20 4.32
N ILE A 64 7.16 -0.79 3.55
CA ILE A 64 7.49 -1.36 2.24
C ILE A 64 8.03 -0.29 1.30
N THR A 65 7.44 0.92 1.30
CA THR A 65 7.93 2.05 0.49
C THR A 65 9.39 2.38 0.82
N LYS A 66 9.75 2.43 2.11
CA LYS A 66 11.13 2.64 2.56
C LYS A 66 12.05 1.50 2.13
N MET A 67 11.63 0.24 2.33
CA MET A 67 12.43 -0.94 1.96
C MET A 67 12.74 -0.98 0.47
N ILE A 68 11.73 -0.80 -0.38
CA ILE A 68 11.85 -0.79 -1.84
C ILE A 68 12.73 0.38 -2.30
N THR A 69 12.57 1.55 -1.67
CA THR A 69 13.37 2.73 -1.99
C THR A 69 14.84 2.57 -1.66
N ASN A 70 15.14 2.04 -0.48
CA ASN A 70 16.51 1.96 0.03
C ASN A 70 17.26 0.74 -0.52
N ASN A 71 16.55 -0.33 -0.89
CA ASN A 71 17.13 -1.61 -1.25
C ASN A 71 16.60 -2.12 -2.59
N TRP A 72 16.38 -1.22 -3.56
CA TRP A 72 15.75 -1.52 -4.84
C TRP A 72 16.35 -2.76 -5.54
N ASN A 73 17.68 -2.85 -5.59
CA ASN A 73 18.40 -3.94 -6.26
C ASN A 73 18.39 -5.25 -5.48
N SER A 74 17.96 -5.25 -4.21
CA SER A 74 17.81 -6.46 -3.40
C SER A 74 16.51 -7.23 -3.75
N PHE A 75 15.60 -6.62 -4.51
CA PHE A 75 14.37 -7.26 -4.99
C PHE A 75 14.50 -7.61 -6.48
N SER A 76 14.07 -8.82 -6.87
CA SER A 76 13.99 -9.19 -8.28
C SER A 76 12.95 -8.35 -9.02
N ALA A 77 13.14 -8.18 -10.34
CA ALA A 77 12.19 -7.48 -11.21
C ALA A 77 10.77 -8.05 -11.09
N GLU A 78 10.64 -9.38 -11.08
CA GLU A 78 9.39 -10.10 -10.90
C GLU A 78 8.68 -9.71 -9.59
N LYS A 79 9.38 -9.75 -8.45
CA LYS A 79 8.80 -9.38 -7.15
C LYS A 79 8.29 -7.95 -7.11
N LYS A 80 8.99 -7.01 -7.77
CA LYS A 80 8.56 -5.60 -7.86
C LYS A 80 7.29 -5.47 -8.70
N THR A 81 7.23 -6.17 -9.83
CA THR A 81 6.07 -6.19 -10.73
C THR A 81 4.86 -6.85 -10.07
N ASP A 82 5.05 -7.99 -9.41
CA ASP A 82 3.99 -8.68 -8.67
C ASP A 82 3.43 -7.83 -7.54
N LEU A 83 4.30 -7.17 -6.76
CA LEU A 83 3.85 -6.25 -5.71
C LEU A 83 3.02 -5.11 -6.30
N ARG A 84 3.47 -4.48 -7.39
CA ARG A 84 2.73 -3.39 -8.06
C ARG A 84 1.34 -3.87 -8.49
N ASN A 85 1.27 -5.02 -9.15
CA ASN A 85 0.02 -5.58 -9.64
C ASN A 85 -0.91 -6.00 -8.49
N TYR A 86 -0.36 -6.61 -7.43
CA TYR A 86 -1.08 -6.93 -6.20
C TYR A 86 -1.71 -5.68 -5.58
N LEU A 87 -0.94 -4.59 -5.40
CA LEU A 87 -1.44 -3.35 -4.79
C LEU A 87 -2.50 -2.66 -5.65
N LEU A 88 -2.35 -2.68 -6.97
CA LEU A 88 -3.37 -2.17 -7.90
C LEU A 88 -4.67 -2.98 -7.79
N ASN A 89 -4.58 -4.30 -7.73
CA ASN A 89 -5.74 -5.17 -7.52
C ASN A 89 -6.38 -4.96 -6.15
N TYR A 90 -5.57 -4.77 -5.10
CA TYR A 90 -6.04 -4.46 -3.76
C TYR A 90 -6.83 -3.14 -3.75
N LEU A 91 -6.27 -2.08 -4.34
CA LEU A 91 -6.92 -0.77 -4.45
C LEU A 91 -8.21 -0.83 -5.29
N ALA A 92 -8.22 -1.63 -6.36
CA ALA A 92 -9.43 -1.80 -7.18
C ALA A 92 -10.57 -2.48 -6.42
N LYS A 93 -10.26 -3.44 -5.53
CA LYS A 93 -11.25 -4.19 -4.76
C LYS A 93 -11.69 -3.48 -3.48
N ARG A 94 -10.75 -2.91 -2.74
CA ARG A 94 -10.96 -2.40 -1.36
C ARG A 94 -10.71 -0.91 -1.20
N GLY A 95 -10.28 -0.22 -2.26
CA GLY A 95 -9.84 1.18 -2.18
C GLY A 95 -10.92 2.16 -1.71
N ILE A 96 -12.20 1.84 -1.91
CA ILE A 96 -13.35 2.64 -1.46
C ILE A 96 -13.62 2.42 0.04
N GLU A 97 -13.35 1.22 0.56
CA GLU A 97 -13.62 0.83 1.95
C GLU A 97 -12.56 1.36 2.92
N VAL A 98 -11.31 1.49 2.45
CA VAL A 98 -10.20 1.95 3.30
C VAL A 98 -10.16 3.48 3.40
N PRO A 99 -9.76 4.05 4.55
CA PRO A 99 -9.62 5.49 4.69
C PRO A 99 -8.67 6.13 3.67
N LYS A 100 -8.93 7.39 3.30
CA LYS A 100 -8.17 8.13 2.27
C LYS A 100 -6.65 8.15 2.52
N PHE A 101 -6.21 8.21 3.78
CA PHE A 101 -4.78 8.21 4.09
C PHE A 101 -4.10 6.87 3.77
N VAL A 102 -4.81 5.75 3.93
CA VAL A 102 -4.35 4.41 3.56
C VAL A 102 -4.26 4.29 2.05
N SER A 103 -5.34 4.60 1.34
CA SER A 103 -5.37 4.50 -0.13
C SER A 103 -4.35 5.45 -0.78
N SER A 104 -4.14 6.65 -0.23
CA SER A 104 -3.07 7.54 -0.65
C SER A 104 -1.68 6.96 -0.39
N GLY A 105 -1.47 6.28 0.75
CA GLY A 105 -0.21 5.61 1.06
C GLY A 105 0.12 4.48 0.09
N LEU A 106 -0.87 3.65 -0.22
CA LEU A 106 -0.75 2.55 -1.19
C LEU A 106 -0.50 3.09 -2.60
N LEU A 107 -1.20 4.16 -3.01
CA LEU A 107 -1.00 4.78 -4.31
C LEU A 107 0.41 5.38 -4.44
N LYS A 108 0.94 5.98 -3.36
CA LYS A 108 2.34 6.44 -3.30
C LYS A 108 3.31 5.29 -3.47
N LEU A 109 3.06 4.13 -2.85
CA LEU A 109 3.89 2.94 -3.02
C LEU A 109 3.86 2.43 -4.47
N VAL A 110 2.68 2.33 -5.08
CA VAL A 110 2.54 1.98 -6.52
C VAL A 110 3.30 2.96 -7.41
N GLY A 111 3.15 4.27 -7.15
CA GLY A 111 3.90 5.30 -7.87
C GLY A 111 5.40 5.17 -7.71
N ARG A 112 5.87 4.83 -6.49
CA ARG A 112 7.30 4.60 -6.22
C ARG A 112 7.84 3.39 -6.98
N LEU A 113 7.14 2.25 -6.95
CA LEU A 113 7.49 1.04 -7.71
C LEU A 113 7.56 1.34 -9.20
N THR A 114 6.55 2.03 -9.73
CA THR A 114 6.47 2.38 -11.15
C THR A 114 7.60 3.30 -11.58
N LYS A 115 7.92 4.31 -10.75
CA LYS A 115 8.99 5.27 -11.03
C LYS A 115 10.37 4.61 -11.01
N LEU A 116 10.66 3.79 -9.99
CA LEU A 116 11.97 3.14 -9.87
C LEU A 116 12.15 2.04 -10.92
N GLY A 117 11.09 1.29 -11.24
CA GLY A 117 11.10 0.24 -12.26
C GLY A 117 10.84 0.71 -13.68
N TRP A 118 10.81 2.02 -13.93
CA TRP A 118 10.40 2.60 -15.21
C TRP A 118 11.12 2.01 -16.43
N LEU A 119 12.41 1.67 -16.27
CA LEU A 119 13.23 1.07 -17.31
C LEU A 119 13.27 -0.46 -17.27
N GLU A 120 12.90 -1.09 -16.16
CA GLU A 120 12.98 -2.55 -15.96
C GLU A 120 11.85 -3.32 -16.66
N ASP A 121 10.65 -2.73 -16.77
CA ASP A 121 9.46 -3.42 -17.30
C ASP A 121 8.56 -2.45 -18.08
N GLN A 122 8.18 -2.83 -19.30
CA GLN A 122 7.26 -2.07 -20.15
C GLN A 122 5.91 -1.81 -19.47
N GLN A 123 5.45 -2.72 -18.61
CA GLN A 123 4.19 -2.55 -17.87
C GLN A 123 4.19 -1.31 -16.97
N ASN A 124 5.36 -0.87 -16.47
CA ASN A 124 5.47 0.38 -15.72
C ASN A 124 5.17 1.59 -16.59
N ARG A 125 5.63 1.57 -17.85
CA ARG A 125 5.44 2.66 -18.82
C ARG A 125 4.01 2.73 -19.35
N ASP A 126 3.36 1.58 -19.46
CA ASP A 126 1.96 1.51 -19.90
C ASP A 126 0.96 1.91 -18.80
N LEU A 127 1.37 1.83 -17.53
CA LEU A 127 0.47 2.00 -16.39
C LEU A 127 -0.27 3.36 -16.39
N PRO A 128 0.38 4.53 -16.62
CA PRO A 128 -0.32 5.82 -16.65
C PRO A 128 -1.45 5.86 -17.69
N SER A 129 -1.19 5.33 -18.89
CA SER A 129 -2.17 5.27 -19.97
C SER A 129 -3.33 4.34 -19.64
N LYS A 130 -3.03 3.17 -19.05
CA LYS A 130 -4.04 2.21 -18.57
C LYS A 130 -4.93 2.85 -17.49
N LEU A 131 -4.34 3.49 -16.48
CA LEU A 131 -5.09 4.17 -15.42
C LEU A 131 -5.98 5.29 -15.98
N LYS A 132 -5.45 6.13 -16.88
CA LYS A 132 -6.24 7.19 -17.53
C LYS A 132 -7.45 6.61 -18.28
N SER A 133 -7.24 5.54 -19.05
CA SER A 133 -8.33 4.87 -19.77
C SER A 133 -9.37 4.28 -18.81
N THR A 134 -8.94 3.60 -17.75
CA THR A 134 -9.84 3.04 -16.74
C THR A 134 -10.66 4.11 -16.03
N LEU A 135 -10.03 5.22 -15.60
CA LEU A 135 -10.74 6.32 -14.96
C LEU A 135 -11.74 6.99 -15.90
N TYR A 136 -11.41 7.16 -17.18
CA TYR A 136 -12.34 7.66 -18.18
C TYR A 136 -13.55 6.75 -18.35
N LYS A 137 -13.33 5.42 -18.44
CA LYS A 137 -14.41 4.43 -18.52
C LYS A 137 -15.29 4.44 -17.27
N LEU A 138 -14.70 4.51 -16.08
CA LEU A 138 -15.46 4.58 -14.83
C LEU A 138 -16.28 5.87 -14.73
N ARG A 139 -15.73 7.01 -15.14
CA ARG A 139 -16.46 8.29 -15.18
C ARG A 139 -17.65 8.24 -16.14
N THR A 140 -17.47 7.64 -17.32
CA THR A 140 -18.52 7.55 -18.34
C THR A 140 -19.58 6.49 -18.04
N HIS A 141 -19.24 5.40 -17.33
CA HIS A 141 -20.20 4.39 -16.88
C HIS A 141 -21.01 4.82 -15.64
N ASN A 142 -20.41 5.54 -14.69
CA ASN A 142 -21.09 5.97 -13.46
C ASN A 142 -21.83 7.32 -13.58
N PHE A 143 -21.76 7.95 -14.75
CA PHE A 143 -22.54 9.13 -15.11
C PHE A 143 -23.00 8.97 -16.57
N PRO A 144 -24.12 8.26 -16.82
CA PRO A 144 -24.77 8.36 -18.11
C PRO A 144 -25.30 9.79 -18.23
N LEU A 145 -24.58 10.62 -18.98
CA LEU A 145 -24.98 11.89 -19.59
C LEU A 145 -26.24 12.53 -18.96
N LEU A 146 -26.06 13.34 -17.93
CA LEU A 146 -26.92 14.53 -17.73
C LEU A 146 -26.39 15.64 -18.66
N ASP A 147 -26.32 15.33 -19.95
CA ASP A 147 -26.16 16.31 -21.02
C ASP A 147 -27.47 16.30 -21.81
N SER A 148 -28.55 16.70 -21.14
CA SER A 148 -29.77 17.20 -21.79
C SER A 148 -30.22 18.42 -21.01
N GLU A 149 -30.32 19.54 -21.74
CA GLU A 149 -30.80 20.86 -21.32
C GLU A 149 -29.75 21.74 -20.64
N PHE A 150 -28.99 22.50 -21.45
CA PHE A 150 -29.18 23.94 -21.63
C PHE A 150 -28.60 24.39 -22.98
#